data_AF-A0A4R6Z4J0-F1
#
_entry.id   AF-A0A4R6Z4J0-F1
#
_cell.length_a   1.000
_cell.length_b   1.000
_cell.length_c   1.000
_cell.angle_alpha   90.00
_cell.angle_beta   90.00
_cell.angle_gamma   90.00
#
_symmetry.space_group_name_H-M   'P 1'
#
loop_
_entity.id
_entity.type
_entity.pdbx_description
1 polymer ?
#
loop_
_entity_poly.entity_id
_entity_poly.type
_entity_poly.pdbx_seq_one_letter_code
_entity_poly.pdbx_strand_id
1 'polypeptide(L)'
;MYFTVQRLVSLVAEAAAPHRPGFDPSERLRTELRRVLAALPPEALPPDLSAALMSGEAVGPAAADWLPRVRRWLADECARTAL
;
A
#
# COMPACT_ATOMS: atom_id res chain seq x y z
N MET A 1 9.40 -6.47 9.67
CA MET A 1 8.99 -5.19 9.04
C MET A 1 9.09 -5.21 7.52
N TYR A 2 10.25 -5.55 6.93
CA TYR A 2 10.46 -5.50 5.48
C TYR A 2 9.39 -6.23 4.63
N PHE A 3 9.06 -7.48 4.97
CA PHE A 3 7.99 -8.24 4.30
C PHE A 3 6.61 -7.55 4.36
N THR A 4 6.30 -6.86 5.46
CA THR A 4 5.03 -6.15 5.65
C THR A 4 4.94 -4.90 4.76
N VAL A 5 6.04 -4.14 4.68
CA VAL A 5 6.20 -2.95 3.82
C VAL A 5 6.14 -3.35 2.34
N GLN A 6 6.83 -4.42 1.94
CA GLN A 6 6.75 -4.97 0.59
C GLN A 6 5.33 -5.43 0.23
N ARG A 7 4.64 -6.11 1.15
CA ARG A 7 3.27 -6.57 0.94
C ARG A 7 2.31 -5.41 0.72
N LEU A 8 2.47 -4.31 1.46
CA LEU A 8 1.70 -3.09 1.26
C LEU A 8 1.89 -2.53 -0.15
N VAL A 9 3.14 -2.44 -0.63
CA VAL A 9 3.45 -1.98 -1.99
C VAL A 9 2.82 -2.90 -3.03
N SER A 10 2.86 -4.22 -2.82
CA SER A 10 2.24 -5.19 -3.74
C SER A 10 0.72 -5.02 -3.82
N LEU A 11 0.04 -4.74 -2.71
CA LEU A 11 -1.41 -4.50 -2.70
C LEU A 11 -1.78 -3.24 -3.49
N VAL A 12 -1.02 -2.15 -3.32
CA VAL A 12 -1.22 -0.90 -4.07
C VAL A 12 -0.89 -1.10 -5.56
N ALA A 13 0.16 -1.88 -5.87
CA ALA A 13 0.52 -2.21 -7.24
C ALA A 13 -0.54 -3.07 -7.94
N GLU A 14 -1.14 -4.02 -7.21
CA GLU A 14 -2.26 -4.80 -7.72
C GLU A 14 -3.48 -3.90 -7.96
N ALA A 15 -3.84 -3.03 -7.01
CA ALA A 15 -4.93 -2.08 -7.17
C ALA A 15 -4.75 -1.14 -8.38
N ALA A 16 -3.51 -0.72 -8.65
CA ALA A 16 -3.15 0.14 -9.77
C ALA A 16 -3.10 -0.61 -11.13
N ALA A 17 -3.05 -1.94 -11.13
CA ALA A 17 -2.95 -2.72 -12.35
C ALA A 17 -4.28 -2.70 -13.12
N PRO A 18 -4.26 -2.80 -14.45
CA PRO A 18 -5.47 -2.99 -15.24
C PRO A 18 -6.12 -4.33 -14.89
N HIS A 19 -7.39 -4.28 -14.50
CA HIS A 19 -8.19 -5.45 -14.16
C HIS A 19 -9.02 -5.94 -15.33
N ARG A 20 -9.38 -7.22 -15.30
CA ARG A 20 -10.32 -7.77 -16.27
C ARG A 20 -11.69 -7.10 -16.10
N PRO A 21 -12.41 -6.79 -17.19
CA PRO A 21 -13.78 -6.30 -17.10
C PRO A 21 -14.65 -7.24 -16.23
N GLY A 22 -15.41 -6.67 -15.29
CA GLY A 22 -16.25 -7.42 -14.36
C GLY A 22 -15.54 -8.01 -13.14
N PHE A 23 -14.23 -7.81 -13.00
CA PHE A 23 -13.47 -8.20 -11.81
C PHE A 23 -13.06 -6.94 -11.02
N ASP A 24 -13.59 -6.80 -9.81
CA ASP A 24 -13.21 -5.75 -8.87
C ASP A 24 -12.54 -6.36 -7.62
N PRO A 25 -11.20 -6.27 -7.48
CA PRO A 25 -10.51 -6.76 -6.30
C PRO A 25 -10.53 -5.78 -5.11
N SER A 26 -11.16 -4.61 -5.23
CA SER A 26 -11.05 -3.52 -4.24
C SER A 26 -11.44 -3.95 -2.83
N GLU A 27 -12.50 -4.73 -2.65
CA GLU A 27 -12.90 -5.20 -1.30
C GLU A 27 -11.88 -6.16 -0.67
N ARG A 28 -11.36 -7.09 -1.48
CA ARG A 28 -10.30 -8.02 -1.04
C ARG A 28 -9.05 -7.24 -0.68
N LEU A 29 -8.64 -6.31 -1.53
CA LEU A 29 -7.46 -5.46 -1.33
C LEU A 29 -7.58 -4.59 -0.09
N ARG A 30 -8.74 -3.98 0.17
CA ARG A 30 -9.01 -3.23 1.42
C ARG A 30 -8.93 -4.12 2.65
N THR A 31 -9.46 -5.34 2.57
CA THR A 31 -9.41 -6.30 3.68
C THR A 31 -7.97 -6.71 3.99
N GLU A 32 -7.20 -7.05 2.97
CA GLU A 32 -5.78 -7.38 3.12
C GLU A 32 -4.95 -6.18 3.59
N LEU A 33 -5.25 -4.98 3.08
CA LEU A 33 -4.59 -3.75 3.51
C LEU A 33 -4.79 -3.49 5.00
N ARG A 34 -6.01 -3.62 5.51
CA ARG A 34 -6.29 -3.48 6.96
C ARG A 34 -5.50 -4.49 7.79
N ARG A 35 -5.37 -5.73 7.34
CA ARG A 35 -4.56 -6.77 8.02
C ARG A 35 -3.08 -6.40 8.05
N VAL A 36 -2.55 -5.90 6.94
CA VAL A 36 -1.15 -5.47 6.83
C VAL A 36 -0.88 -4.24 7.70
N LEU A 37 -1.78 -3.25 7.68
CA LEU A 37 -1.68 -2.06 8.52
C LEU A 37 -1.73 -2.38 10.01
N ALA A 38 -2.59 -3.31 10.44
CA ALA A 38 -2.67 -3.74 11.83
C ALA A 38 -1.38 -4.42 12.33
N ALA A 39 -0.55 -4.93 11.42
CA ALA A 39 0.74 -5.55 11.73
C ALA A 39 1.92 -4.56 11.66
N LEU A 40 1.68 -3.30 11.26
CA LEU A 40 2.70 -2.25 11.22
C LEU A 40 2.59 -1.37 12.49
N PRO A 41 3.72 -0.95 13.07
CA PRO A 41 3.68 0.08 14.10
C PRO A 41 3.21 1.40 13.48
N PRO A 42 2.36 2.18 14.17
CA PRO A 42 1.75 3.40 13.63
C PRO A 42 2.78 4.48 13.22
N GLU A 43 3.95 4.49 13.86
CA GLU A 43 5.08 5.38 13.52
C GLU A 43 5.90 4.94 12.28
N ALA A 44 5.62 3.75 11.71
CA ALA A 44 6.35 3.26 10.54
C ALA A 44 5.91 3.93 9.22
N LEU A 45 4.75 4.61 9.20
CA LEU A 45 4.19 5.21 8.00
C LEU A 45 4.22 6.74 8.08
N PRO A 46 4.61 7.42 6.99
CA PRO A 46 4.35 8.84 6.83
C PRO A 46 2.86 9.17 7.05
N PRO A 47 2.49 10.29 7.71
CA PRO A 47 1.11 10.59 8.06
C PRO A 47 0.15 10.67 6.86
N ASP A 48 0.62 11.23 5.74
CA ASP A 48 -0.12 11.34 4.48
C ASP A 48 -0.38 9.96 3.86
N LEU A 49 0.64 9.09 3.85
CA LEU A 49 0.52 7.73 3.36
C LEU A 49 -0.39 6.89 4.26
N SER A 50 -0.27 7.03 5.58
CA SER A 50 -1.12 6.34 6.56
C SER A 50 -2.60 6.68 6.35
N ALA A 51 -2.94 7.96 6.18
CA ALA A 51 -4.31 8.40 5.94
C ALA A 51 -4.91 7.77 4.65
N ALA A 52 -4.16 7.79 3.56
CA ALA A 52 -4.60 7.23 2.27
C ALA A 52 -4.76 5.70 2.29
N LEU A 53 -3.92 5.00 3.05
CA LEU A 53 -4.03 3.56 3.22
C LEU A 53 -5.20 3.18 4.14
N MET A 54 -5.42 3.94 5.22
CA MET A 54 -6.55 3.70 6.13
C MET A 54 -7.90 4.01 5.50
N SER A 55 -7.99 5.07 4.68
CA SER A 55 -9.20 5.38 3.92
C SER A 55 -9.48 4.38 2.80
N GLY A 56 -8.47 3.61 2.39
CA GLY A 56 -8.54 2.69 1.25
C GLY A 56 -8.43 3.38 -0.10
N GLU A 57 -8.10 4.68 -0.12
CA GLU A 57 -7.88 5.46 -1.35
C GLU A 57 -6.72 4.88 -2.17
N ALA A 58 -5.64 4.49 -1.49
CA ALA A 58 -4.45 3.90 -2.11
C ALA A 58 -4.67 2.49 -2.72
N VAL A 59 -5.82 1.86 -2.46
CA VAL A 59 -6.24 0.59 -3.10
C VAL A 59 -7.58 0.71 -3.83
N GLY A 60 -8.01 1.94 -4.08
CA GLY A 60 -9.23 2.27 -4.82
C GLY A 60 -8.92 2.89 -6.20
N PRO A 61 -9.84 3.71 -6.74
CA PRO A 61 -9.66 4.33 -8.06
C PRO A 61 -8.39 5.17 -8.22
N ALA A 62 -7.89 5.73 -7.11
CA ALA A 62 -6.67 6.55 -7.08
C ALA A 62 -5.38 5.74 -6.87
N ALA A 63 -5.44 4.40 -6.86
CA ALA A 63 -4.27 3.56 -6.59
C ALA A 63 -3.10 3.82 -7.54
N ALA A 64 -3.38 4.13 -8.82
CA ALA A 64 -2.36 4.46 -9.81
C ALA A 64 -1.58 5.74 -9.44
N ASP A 65 -2.25 6.74 -8.84
CA ASP A 65 -1.63 7.99 -8.41
C ASP A 65 -0.81 7.80 -7.12
N TRP A 66 -1.23 6.88 -6.27
CA TRP A 66 -0.56 6.56 -5.01
C TRP A 66 0.65 5.64 -5.19
N LEU A 67 0.65 4.74 -6.18
CA LEU A 67 1.71 3.75 -6.39
C LEU A 67 3.14 4.35 -6.44
N PRO A 68 3.42 5.46 -7.15
CA PRO A 68 4.74 6.09 -7.15
C PRO A 68 5.18 6.55 -5.74
N ARG A 69 4.26 7.12 -4.95
CA ARG A 69 4.53 7.54 -3.57
C ARG A 69 4.87 6.35 -2.68
N VAL A 70 4.09 5.27 -2.75
CA VAL A 70 4.31 4.07 -1.93
C VAL A 70 5.63 3.39 -2.28
N ARG A 71 5.99 3.34 -3.58
CA ARG A 71 7.28 2.81 -4.04
C ARG A 71 8.46 3.64 -3.56
N ARG A 72 8.35 4.97 -3.61
CA ARG A 72 9.39 5.87 -3.10
C ARG A 72 9.59 5.67 -1.60
N TRP A 73 8.50 5.61 -0.83
CA TRP A 73 8.59 5.32 0.60
C TRP A 73 9.29 3.98 0.86
N LEU A 74 8.95 2.90 0.15
CA LEU A 74 9.67 1.62 0.28
C LEU A 74 11.17 1.77 0.01
N ALA A 75 11.56 2.49 -1.05
CA ALA A 75 12.97 2.73 -1.36
C ALA A 75 13.68 3.50 -0.23
N ASP A 76 13.04 4.52 0.31
CA ASP A 76 13.55 5.29 1.43
C ASP A 76 13.70 4.40 2.68
N GLU A 77 12.74 3.51 2.97
CA GLU A 77 12.87 2.55 4.08
C GLU A 77 13.99 1.54 3.90
N CYS A 78 14.19 1.03 2.69
CA CYS A 78 15.31 0.13 2.40
C CYS A 78 16.63 0.84 2.66
N ALA A 79 16.77 2.08 2.18
CA ALA A 79 17.96 2.89 2.39
C ALA A 79 18.21 3.19 3.89
N ARG A 80 17.15 3.52 4.65
CA ARG A 80 17.25 3.77 6.11
C ARG A 80 17.66 2.54 6.90
N THR A 81 17.26 1.36 6.46
CA THR A 81 17.54 0.10 7.17
C THR A 81 18.85 -0.57 6.75
N ALA A 82 19.64 0.07 5.88
CA ALA A 82 20.94 -0.41 5.39
C ALA A 82 20.87 -1.84 4.80
N LEU A 83 19.83 -2.10 4.01
CA LEU A 83 19.75 -3.23 3.08
C LEU A 83 20.19 -2.81 1.67
#